data_AF-A0A135YY08-F1
#
_entry.id   AF-A0A135YY08-F1
#
_cell.length_a   1.000
_cell.length_b   1.000
_cell.length_c   1.000
_cell.angle_alpha   90.00
_cell.angle_beta   90.00
_cell.angle_gamma   90.00
#
_symmetry.space_group_name_H-M   'P 1'
#
loop_
_entity.id
_entity.type
_entity.pdbx_description
1 polymer ?
#
loop_
_entity_poly.entity_id
_entity_poly.type
_entity_poly.pdbx_seq_one_letter_code
_entity_poly.pdbx_strand_id
1 'polypeptide(L)'
;MVDILTKQTTNQEFLDFAVEQVHNADIVTTHAGEPSAQVCDLLLNKNGKLYIATSSQNPFFKDLIAQPKVIVDGYKGGRNDGLLRFFNSWYNQKC
;
A
#
# COMPACT_ATOMS: atom_id res chain seq x y z
N MET A 1 6.84 18.35 3.57
CA MET A 1 6.98 16.91 3.27
C MET A 1 6.68 16.19 4.57
N VAL A 2 5.74 15.24 4.57
CA VAL A 2 5.33 14.53 5.79
C VAL A 2 6.37 13.45 6.07
N ASP A 3 7.12 13.59 7.14
CA ASP A 3 8.15 12.60 7.52
C ASP A 3 7.63 11.55 8.51
N ILE A 4 6.50 11.84 9.17
CA ILE A 4 5.87 11.00 10.18
C ILE A 4 4.36 11.07 9.98
N LEU A 5 3.73 9.91 9.78
CA LEU A 5 2.28 9.80 9.76
C LEU A 5 1.74 9.69 11.20
N THR A 6 0.50 10.10 11.42
CA THR A 6 -0.18 10.07 12.72
C THR A 6 -1.63 9.62 12.55
N LYS A 7 -2.39 9.48 13.64
CA LYS A 7 -3.84 9.19 13.54
C LYS A 7 -4.65 10.30 12.85
N GLN A 8 -4.07 11.48 12.66
CA GLN A 8 -4.69 12.63 11.99
C GLN A 8 -4.30 12.70 10.51
N THR A 9 -3.42 11.82 10.05
CA THR A 9 -2.98 11.74 8.65
C THR A 9 -4.15 11.41 7.75
N THR A 10 -4.32 12.25 6.73
CA THR A 10 -5.29 12.05 5.67
C THR A 10 -4.83 10.96 4.70
N ASN A 11 -5.78 10.39 3.95
CA ASN A 11 -5.47 9.44 2.90
C ASN A 11 -4.47 9.99 1.87
N GLN A 12 -4.59 11.27 1.52
CA GLN A 12 -3.68 11.90 0.57
C GLN A 12 -2.25 11.98 1.12
N GLU A 13 -2.08 12.39 2.38
CA GLU A 13 -0.77 12.43 3.03
C GLU A 13 -0.14 11.03 3.16
N PHE A 14 -0.94 10.00 3.41
CA PHE A 14 -0.47 8.61 3.39
C PHE A 14 0.04 8.20 2.00
N LEU A 15 -0.72 8.51 0.94
CA LEU A 15 -0.34 8.17 -0.42
C LEU A 15 0.93 8.90 -0.86
N ASP A 16 1.04 10.19 -0.54
CA ASP A 16 2.24 10.99 -0.81
C ASP A 16 3.45 10.43 -0.05
N PHE A 17 3.28 10.04 1.22
CA PHE A 17 4.34 9.39 1.99
C PHE A 17 4.78 8.05 1.37
N ALA A 18 3.84 7.18 0.99
CA ALA A 18 4.16 5.89 0.40
C ALA A 18 4.97 6.04 -0.90
N VAL A 19 4.61 7.03 -1.73
CA VAL A 19 5.25 7.26 -3.04
C VAL A 19 6.56 8.05 -2.93
N GLU A 20 6.60 9.10 -2.10
CA GLU A 20 7.73 10.04 -2.06
C GLU A 20 8.79 9.68 -1.03
N GLN A 21 8.45 8.92 0.02
CA GLN A 21 9.36 8.65 1.14
C GLN A 21 9.73 7.18 1.28
N VAL A 22 8.77 6.29 1.03
CA VAL A 22 8.97 4.84 1.21
C VAL A 22 9.36 4.19 -0.12
N HIS A 23 8.74 4.63 -1.23
CA HIS A 23 8.88 4.04 -2.56
C HIS A 23 8.50 2.56 -2.63
N ASN A 24 7.78 2.05 -1.62
CA ASN A 24 7.17 0.73 -1.64
C ASN A 24 5.98 0.66 -0.68
N ALA A 25 5.16 -0.36 -0.86
CA ALA A 25 4.06 -0.68 0.03
C ALA A 25 3.85 -2.19 0.08
N ASP A 26 3.57 -2.69 1.27
CA ASP A 26 3.07 -4.04 1.47
C ASP A 26 1.58 -4.07 1.19
N ILE A 27 1.19 -4.83 0.17
CA ILE A 27 -0.22 -5.03 -0.16
C ILE A 27 -0.63 -6.38 0.39
N VAL A 28 -1.72 -6.41 1.16
CA VAL A 28 -2.23 -7.62 1.79
C VAL A 28 -3.65 -7.91 1.33
N THR A 29 -3.89 -9.17 0.99
CA THR A 29 -5.15 -9.71 0.49
C THR A 29 -5.36 -11.15 1.00
N THR A 30 -6.31 -11.88 0.43
CA THR A 30 -6.53 -13.31 0.71
C THR A 30 -6.47 -14.16 -0.54
N HIS A 31 -5.77 -15.30 -0.45
CA HIS A 31 -5.72 -16.35 -1.46
C HIS A 31 -6.33 -17.63 -0.88
N ALA A 32 -7.39 -18.15 -1.49
CA ALA A 32 -8.08 -19.35 -1.03
C ALA A 32 -8.48 -19.34 0.48
N GLY A 33 -8.77 -18.15 1.03
CA GLY A 33 -9.13 -17.96 2.44
C GLY A 33 -7.95 -17.68 3.38
N GLU A 34 -6.71 -17.86 2.91
CA GLU A 34 -5.50 -17.59 3.69
C GLU A 34 -4.94 -16.19 3.40
N PRO A 35 -4.33 -15.51 4.38
CA PRO A 35 -3.65 -14.24 4.16
C PRO A 35 -2.52 -14.36 3.13
N SER A 36 -2.44 -13.39 2.22
CA SER A 36 -1.39 -13.28 1.21
C SER A 36 -0.90 -11.84 1.15
N ALA A 37 0.41 -11.63 1.08
CA ALA A 37 1.01 -10.30 1.07
C ALA A 37 2.16 -10.21 0.06
N GLN A 38 2.32 -9.05 -0.57
CA GLN A 38 3.43 -8.78 -1.48
C GLN A 38 3.88 -7.31 -1.38
N VAL A 39 5.20 -7.12 -1.30
CA VAL A 39 5.86 -5.82 -1.45
C VAL A 39 5.72 -5.33 -2.89
N CYS A 40 5.28 -4.09 -3.06
CA CYS A 40 5.08 -3.43 -4.34
C CYS A 40 5.89 -2.13 -4.40
N ASP A 41 6.92 -2.07 -5.25
CA ASP A 41 7.87 -0.94 -5.31
C ASP A 41 7.49 0.16 -6.33
N LEU A 42 6.67 -0.18 -7.33
CA LEU A 42 6.29 0.76 -8.39
C LEU A 42 4.96 1.41 -8.06
N LEU A 43 5.03 2.44 -7.22
CA LEU A 43 3.88 3.18 -6.73
C LEU A 43 3.72 4.54 -7.44
N LEU A 44 2.49 4.87 -7.81
CA LEU A 44 2.11 6.20 -8.30
C LEU A 44 0.88 6.69 -7.52
N ASN A 45 0.97 7.90 -6.96
CA ASN A 45 -0.21 8.59 -6.44
C ASN A 45 -0.80 9.48 -7.53
N LYS A 46 -2.06 9.27 -7.87
CA LYS A 46 -2.78 10.14 -8.80
C LYS A 46 -4.25 10.23 -8.40
N ASN A 47 -4.75 11.46 -8.26
CA ASN A 47 -6.15 11.75 -7.94
C ASN A 47 -6.65 11.05 -6.66
N GLY A 48 -5.81 11.00 -5.61
CA GLY A 48 -6.16 10.33 -4.34
C GLY A 48 -6.27 8.80 -4.44
N LYS A 49 -5.63 8.20 -5.45
CA LYS A 49 -5.55 6.75 -5.65
C LYS A 49 -4.10 6.31 -5.75
N LEU A 50 -3.80 5.16 -5.13
CA LEU A 50 -2.54 4.46 -5.32
C LEU A 50 -2.65 3.56 -6.55
N TYR A 51 -1.73 3.74 -7.49
CA TYR A 51 -1.54 2.88 -8.64
C TYR A 51 -0.28 2.04 -8.43
N ILE A 52 -0.39 0.75 -8.74
CA ILE A 52 0.69 -0.22 -8.59
C ILE A 52 0.94 -0.86 -9.94
N ALA A 53 2.19 -0.83 -10.41
CA ALA A 53 2.57 -1.58 -11.60
C ALA A 53 2.99 -3.01 -11.22
N THR A 54 2.31 -4.01 -11.78
CA THR A 54 2.64 -5.43 -11.62
C THR A 54 2.39 -6.17 -12.93
N SER A 55 3.03 -7.34 -13.09
CA SER A 55 2.75 -8.23 -14.22
C SER A 55 1.36 -8.86 -14.09
N SER A 56 0.65 -9.00 -15.21
CA SER A 56 -0.61 -9.75 -15.29
C SER A 56 -0.45 -11.25 -15.02
N GLN A 57 0.79 -11.75 -15.11
CA GLN A 57 1.13 -13.13 -14.76
C GLN A 57 1.40 -13.32 -13.26
N ASN A 58 1.48 -12.24 -12.48
CA ASN A 58 1.68 -12.33 -11.04
C ASN A 58 0.45 -13.01 -10.38
N PRO A 59 0.60 -14.16 -9.72
CA PRO A 59 -0.51 -14.83 -9.02
C PRO A 59 -1.18 -13.93 -7.98
N PHE A 60 -0.39 -13.14 -7.24
CA PHE A 60 -0.89 -12.19 -6.27
C PHE A 60 -1.80 -11.12 -6.90
N PHE A 61 -1.50 -10.69 -8.13
CA PHE A 61 -2.34 -9.74 -8.84
C PHE A 61 -3.73 -10.32 -9.15
N LYS A 62 -3.82 -11.61 -9.46
CA LYS A 62 -5.11 -12.29 -9.72
C LYS A 62 -5.97 -12.32 -8.46
N ASP A 63 -5.35 -12.56 -7.31
CA ASP A 63 -6.04 -12.49 -6.02
C ASP A 63 -6.49 -11.06 -5.72
N LEU A 64 -5.61 -10.08 -5.94
CA LEU A 64 -5.87 -8.67 -5.69
C LEU A 64 -7.10 -8.17 -6.45
N ILE A 65 -7.23 -8.48 -7.75
CA ILE A 65 -8.37 -8.04 -8.58
C ILE A 65 -9.67 -8.77 -8.26
N ALA A 66 -9.59 -9.95 -7.65
CA ALA A 66 -10.75 -10.72 -7.22
C ALA A 66 -11.31 -10.22 -5.88
N GLN A 67 -10.49 -9.54 -5.07
CA GLN A 67 -10.85 -9.10 -3.73
C GLN A 67 -11.36 -7.64 -3.70
N PRO A 68 -12.50 -7.35 -3.05
CA PRO A 68 -13.05 -6.00 -2.99
C PRO A 68 -12.31 -5.09 -2.00
N LYS A 69 -11.55 -5.67 -1.07
CA LYS A 69 -10.84 -4.96 -0.01
C LYS A 69 -9.40 -5.42 0.05
N VAL A 70 -8.51 -4.46 0.24
CA VAL A 70 -7.07 -4.68 0.40
C VAL A 70 -6.58 -3.86 1.57
N ILE A 71 -5.51 -4.32 2.21
CA ILE A 71 -4.79 -3.55 3.22
C ILE A 71 -3.48 -3.11 2.60
N VAL A 72 -3.14 -1.84 2.77
CA VAL A 72 -1.88 -1.25 2.34
C VAL A 72 -1.12 -0.84 3.59
N ASP A 73 0.06 -1.41 3.78
CA ASP A 73 1.03 -1.04 4.81
C ASP A 73 2.27 -0.41 4.16
N GLY A 74 2.89 0.54 4.83
CA GLY A 74 4.06 1.28 4.34
C GLY A 74 5.05 1.51 5.48
N TYR A 75 6.32 1.20 5.24
CA TYR A 75 7.37 1.23 6.25
C TYR A 75 8.53 2.14 5.85
N LYS A 76 8.79 3.19 6.64
CA LYS A 76 10.02 4.00 6.53
C LYS A 76 10.99 3.60 7.64
N GLY A 77 12.15 3.07 7.27
CA GLY A 77 13.23 2.80 8.21
C GLY A 77 13.92 4.10 8.66
N GLY A 78 13.86 4.42 9.95
CA GLY A 78 14.58 5.53 10.57
C GLY A 78 15.86 5.07 11.30
N ARG A 79 16.94 5.86 11.24
CA ARG A 79 18.22 5.51 11.89
C ARG A 79 18.19 5.57 13.42
N ASN A 80 17.20 6.18 14.08
CA ASN A 80 17.15 6.25 15.54
C ASN A 80 15.74 6.38 16.19
N ASP A 81 14.66 6.52 15.42
CA ASP A 81 13.32 6.74 15.99
C ASP A 81 12.36 5.64 15.50
N GLY A 82 11.51 5.18 16.41
CA GLY A 82 10.80 3.90 16.35
C GLY A 82 10.05 3.56 15.06
N LEU A 83 9.83 2.26 14.91
CA LEU A 83 9.04 1.62 13.85
C LEU A 83 7.66 2.29 13.69
N LEU A 84 7.44 2.93 12.54
CA LEU A 84 6.16 3.53 12.15
C LEU A 84 5.47 2.58 11.16
N ARG A 85 4.33 2.00 11.57
CA ARG A 85 3.46 1.12 10.76
C ARG A 85 2.10 1.78 10.58
N PHE A 86 1.56 1.77 9.37
CA PHE A 86 0.28 2.40 9.08
C PHE A 86 -0.61 1.47 8.27
N PHE A 87 -1.75 1.12 8.84
CA PHE A 87 -2.75 0.28 8.18
C PHE A 87 -3.85 1.16 7.62
N ASN A 88 -4.00 1.17 6.29
CA ASN A 88 -5.21 1.70 5.65
C ASN A 88 -5.90 0.59 4.86
N SER A 89 -7.22 0.48 5.02
CA SER A 89 -8.05 -0.42 4.21
C SER A 89 -8.61 0.34 3.02
N TRP A 90 -8.34 -0.17 1.83
CA TRP A 90 -8.75 0.43 0.56
C TRP A 90 -9.68 -0.52 -0.19
N TYR A 91 -10.60 0.06 -0.97
CA TYR A 91 -11.46 -0.70 -1.86
C TYR A 91 -10.83 -0.78 -3.24
N ASN A 92 -10.72 -1.99 -3.78
CA ASN A 92 -10.25 -2.18 -5.15
C ASN A 92 -11.35 -1.73 -6.12
N GLN A 93 -11.07 -0.71 -6.94
CA GLN A 93 -11.92 -0.36 -8.08
C GLN A 93 -11.37 -1.10 -9.30
N LYS A 94 -12.12 -2.09 -9.79
CA LYS A 94 -11.80 -2.81 -11.04
C LYS A 94 -11.56 -1.79 -12.17
N CYS A 95 -10.43 -1.92 -12.86
CA CYS A 95 -10.14 -1.17 -14.08
C CYS A 95 -11.13 -1.50 -15.19
#